data_AF-A0A4V5PMX6-F1
#
_entry.id   AF-A0A4V5PMX6-F1
#
_cell.length_a   1.000
_cell.length_b   1.000
_cell.length_c   1.000
_cell.angle_alpha   90.00
_cell.angle_beta   90.00
_cell.angle_gamma   90.00
#
_symmetry.space_group_name_H-M   'P 1'
#
loop_
_entity.id
_entity.type
_entity.pdbx_description
1 polymer ?
#
loop_
_entity_poly.entity_id
_entity_poly.type
_entity_poly.pdbx_seq_one_letter_code
_entity_poly.pdbx_strand_id
1 'polypeptide(L)'
;MDRPRGYPPERESRASILLQGEFTEPVRDVTQFLIQVSPTDQLGIGNADVPNIGAFISLKPELQGVVDMTESRFQELLTLAASGRLEWCHVAFTVPFRRSALITSIDFTTRPPDEET
;
A
#
# COMPACT_ATOMS: atom_id res chain seq x y z
N MET A 1 33.78 0.75 1.18
CA MET A 1 33.42 0.18 2.49
C MET A 1 32.47 -0.97 2.22
N ASP A 2 32.99 -2.21 2.26
CA ASP A 2 32.21 -3.43 2.06
C ASP A 2 31.38 -3.71 3.33
N ARG A 3 30.05 -3.76 3.23
CA ARG A 3 29.18 -4.06 4.37
C ARG A 3 29.23 -5.59 4.62
N PRO A 4 29.54 -6.06 5.84
CA PRO A 4 29.61 -7.49 6.12
C PRO A 4 28.25 -8.15 5.92
N ARG A 5 28.21 -9.21 5.10
CA ARG A 5 27.01 -10.03 4.88
C ARG A 5 26.58 -10.67 6.21
N GLY A 6 25.34 -10.40 6.64
CA GLY A 6 24.71 -11.09 7.78
C GLY A 6 24.16 -10.21 8.90
N TYR A 7 24.34 -8.89 8.85
CA TYR A 7 23.54 -8.01 9.70
C TYR A 7 22.10 -7.97 9.15
N PRO A 8 21.07 -8.22 9.98
CA PRO A 8 19.72 -7.83 9.58
C PRO A 8 19.79 -6.34 9.22
N PRO A 9 19.14 -5.90 8.12
CA PRO A 9 19.09 -4.49 7.80
C PRO A 9 18.67 -3.74 9.07
N GLU A 10 19.31 -2.61 9.36
CA GLU A 10 18.88 -1.74 10.45
C GLU A 10 17.36 -1.64 10.38
N ARG A 11 16.68 -2.09 11.44
CA ARG A 11 15.24 -1.90 11.60
C ARG A 11 15.08 -0.41 11.85
N GLU A 12 15.07 0.36 10.76
CA GLU A 12 14.50 1.68 10.78
C GLU A 12 13.06 1.50 11.24
N SER A 13 12.81 1.88 12.49
CA SER A 13 11.49 1.80 13.11
C SER A 13 10.65 2.92 12.51
N ARG A 14 10.26 2.76 11.25
CA ARG A 14 9.37 3.69 10.55
C ARG A 14 7.96 3.48 11.08
N ALA A 15 7.26 4.58 11.36
CA ALA A 15 5.84 4.53 11.66
C ALA A 15 5.11 3.83 10.51
N SER A 16 4.13 2.99 10.80
CA SER A 16 3.33 2.36 9.76
C SER A 16 1.88 2.24 10.18
N ILE A 17 0.99 2.27 9.19
CA ILE A 17 -0.44 2.01 9.34
C ILE A 17 -0.74 0.72 8.60
N LEU A 18 -1.44 -0.20 9.26
CA LEU A 18 -2.00 -1.39 8.62
C LEU A 18 -3.45 -1.09 8.23
N LEU A 19 -3.70 -1.07 6.92
CA LEU A 19 -5.03 -0.95 6.34
C LEU A 19 -5.57 -2.34 6.05
N GLN A 20 -6.77 -2.63 6.52
CA GLN A 20 -7.45 -3.92 6.36
C GLN A 20 -8.84 -3.68 5.80
N GLY A 21 -9.28 -4.52 4.89
CA GLY A 21 -10.61 -4.42 4.30
C GLY A 21 -10.87 -5.47 3.23
N GLU A 22 -11.97 -5.26 2.51
CA GLU A 22 -12.40 -6.10 1.40
C GLU A 22 -12.56 -5.26 0.14
N PHE A 23 -12.09 -5.77 -0.99
CA PHE A 23 -12.35 -5.19 -2.30
C PHE A 23 -13.82 -5.35 -2.67
N THR A 24 -14.35 -4.36 -3.38
CA THR A 24 -15.68 -4.41 -4.00
C THR A 24 -15.77 -5.49 -5.07
N GLU A 25 -14.65 -5.75 -5.77
CA GLU A 25 -14.52 -6.82 -6.77
C GLU A 25 -13.37 -7.77 -6.41
N PRO A 26 -13.57 -9.10 -6.49
CA PRO A 26 -12.52 -10.06 -6.18
C PRO A 26 -11.31 -9.95 -7.14
N VAL A 27 -10.10 -9.91 -6.58
CA VAL A 27 -8.85 -9.98 -7.34
C VAL A 27 -8.37 -11.43 -7.34
N ARG A 28 -8.56 -12.15 -8.45
CA ARG A 28 -8.21 -13.59 -8.57
C ARG A 28 -8.81 -14.45 -7.44
N ASP A 29 -10.11 -14.28 -7.22
CA ASP A 29 -10.92 -14.94 -6.18
C ASP A 29 -10.58 -14.54 -4.74
N VAL A 30 -9.78 -13.48 -4.54
CA VAL A 30 -9.45 -12.94 -3.22
C VAL A 30 -10.08 -11.58 -3.03
N THR A 31 -10.87 -11.44 -1.97
CA THR A 31 -11.56 -10.19 -1.63
C THR A 31 -10.84 -9.43 -0.53
N GLN A 32 -10.18 -10.10 0.39
CA GLN A 32 -9.53 -9.46 1.54
C GLN A 32 -8.16 -8.87 1.16
N PHE A 33 -7.86 -7.71 1.73
CA PHE A 33 -6.56 -7.07 1.63
C PHE A 33 -6.00 -6.65 2.99
N LEU A 34 -4.67 -6.62 3.04
CA LEU A 34 -3.87 -6.07 4.13
C LEU A 34 -2.75 -5.22 3.49
N ILE A 35 -2.80 -3.90 3.66
CA ILE A 35 -1.79 -2.98 3.11
C ILE A 35 -1.06 -2.29 4.26
N GLN A 36 0.25 -2.50 4.33
CA GLN A 36 1.11 -1.71 5.19
C GLN A 36 1.53 -0.43 4.47
N VAL A 37 1.17 0.71 5.05
CA VAL A 37 1.56 2.04 4.56
C VAL A 37 2.64 2.59 5.47
N SER A 38 3.76 3.04 4.91
CA SER A 38 4.86 3.67 5.64
C SER A 38 5.22 5.02 5.02
N PRO A 39 5.66 6.02 5.82
CA PRO A 39 6.22 7.23 5.27
C PRO A 39 7.64 6.97 4.75
N THR A 40 8.00 7.71 3.70
CA THR A 40 9.35 7.74 3.15
C THR A 40 9.72 9.16 2.75
N ASP A 41 10.97 9.54 3.04
CA ASP A 41 11.57 10.78 2.53
C ASP A 41 12.01 10.66 1.07
N GLN A 42 12.08 9.43 0.58
CA GLN A 42 12.44 9.09 -0.79
C GLN A 42 11.35 8.20 -1.36
N LEU A 43 10.46 8.78 -2.17
CA LEU A 43 9.63 8.00 -3.08
C LEU A 43 10.58 7.37 -4.08
N GLY A 44 11.11 6.20 -3.75
CA GLY A 44 11.88 5.41 -4.69
C GLY A 44 10.94 5.11 -5.84
N ILE A 45 11.16 5.73 -7.00
CA ILE A 45 10.65 5.18 -8.26
C ILE A 45 11.31 3.80 -8.31
N GLY A 46 10.56 2.75 -8.00
CA GLY A 46 11.10 1.40 -8.00
C GLY A 46 11.80 1.14 -9.34
N ASN A 47 12.83 0.27 -9.36
CA ASN A 47 13.54 -0.11 -10.59
C ASN A 47 12.67 -0.87 -11.62
N ALA A 48 11.36 -0.85 -11.47
CA ALA A 48 10.42 -1.42 -12.40
C ALA A 48 10.14 -0.40 -13.53
N ASP A 49 9.92 -0.91 -14.74
CA ASP A 49 9.57 -0.09 -15.90
C ASP A 49 8.27 0.73 -15.70
N VAL A 50 7.49 0.38 -14.68
CA VAL A 50 6.27 1.09 -14.27
C VAL A 50 6.53 1.84 -12.97
N PRO A 51 6.38 3.19 -12.95
CA PRO A 51 6.38 3.96 -11.71
C PRO A 51 5.35 3.40 -10.73
N ASN A 52 5.80 3.08 -9.53
CA ASN A 52 4.99 2.48 -8.49
C ASN A 52 5.34 3.08 -7.14
N ILE A 53 4.37 3.09 -6.24
CA ILE A 53 4.50 3.52 -4.85
C ILE A 53 4.55 2.32 -3.90
N GLY A 54 4.49 1.11 -4.43
CA GLY A 54 4.37 -0.11 -3.64
C GLY A 54 4.11 -1.35 -4.48
N ALA A 55 3.90 -2.47 -3.80
CA ALA A 55 3.57 -3.73 -4.44
C ALA A 55 2.73 -4.62 -3.53
N PHE A 56 1.84 -5.41 -4.14
CA PHE A 56 1.34 -6.63 -3.54
C PHE A 56 2.44 -7.69 -3.58
N ILE A 57 2.88 -8.13 -2.40
CA ILE A 57 3.92 -9.13 -2.18
C ILE A 57 3.36 -10.54 -2.00
N SER A 58 2.07 -10.65 -1.68
CA SER A 58 1.31 -11.90 -1.66
C SER A 58 -0.10 -11.66 -2.16
N LEU A 59 -0.66 -12.65 -2.86
CA LEU A 59 -2.03 -12.59 -3.40
C LEU A 59 -2.98 -13.57 -2.71
N LYS A 60 -2.48 -14.56 -1.97
CA LYS A 60 -3.30 -15.58 -1.28
C LYS A 60 -2.72 -15.85 0.11
N PRO A 61 -3.55 -16.12 1.14
CA PRO A 61 -5.02 -16.16 1.10
C PRO A 61 -5.68 -14.77 1.05
N GLU A 62 -4.95 -13.72 1.38
CA GLU A 62 -5.33 -12.30 1.30
C GLU A 62 -4.31 -11.54 0.44
N LEU A 63 -4.70 -10.40 -0.14
CA LEU A 63 -3.75 -9.52 -0.84
C LEU A 63 -2.92 -8.72 0.17
N GLN A 64 -1.66 -9.09 0.33
CA GLN A 64 -0.71 -8.38 1.20
C GLN A 64 0.09 -7.38 0.39
N GLY A 65 -0.07 -6.09 0.71
CA GLY A 65 0.57 -4.97 0.04
C GLY A 65 1.51 -4.21 0.97
N VAL A 66 2.55 -3.63 0.37
CA VAL A 66 3.38 -2.61 0.99
C VAL A 66 3.34 -1.37 0.13
N VAL A 67 3.15 -0.20 0.75
CA VAL A 67 3.10 1.10 0.10
C VAL A 67 3.96 2.09 0.88
N ASP A 68 4.78 2.82 0.15
CA ASP A 68 5.51 3.97 0.66
C ASP A 68 4.86 5.25 0.14
N MET A 69 4.68 6.24 1.00
CA MET A 69 4.18 7.57 0.62
C MET A 69 4.96 8.68 1.34
N THR A 70 4.76 9.92 0.92
CA THR A 70 5.40 11.06 1.60
C THR A 70 4.88 11.19 3.03
N GLU A 71 5.71 11.74 3.93
CA GLU A 71 5.33 12.03 5.32
C GLU A 71 4.03 12.85 5.41
N SER A 72 3.85 13.84 4.52
CA SER A 72 2.62 14.66 4.47
C SER A 72 1.36 13.83 4.20
N ARG A 73 1.40 12.94 3.20
CA ARG A 73 0.28 12.03 2.88
C ARG A 73 0.04 11.02 3.98
N PHE A 74 1.12 10.53 4.61
CA PHE A 74 1.03 9.63 5.76
C PHE A 74 0.33 10.29 6.95
N GLN A 75 0.65 11.56 7.25
CA GLN A 75 -0.02 12.32 8.31
C GLN A 75 -1.49 12.61 8.01
N GLU A 76 -1.84 12.88 6.75
CA GLU A 76 -3.24 12.99 6.29
C GLU A 76 -4.00 11.68 6.57
N LEU A 77 -3.45 10.54 6.15
CA LEU A 77 -4.03 9.22 6.40
C LEU A 77 -4.17 8.95 7.89
N LEU A 78 -3.12 9.20 8.68
CA LEU A 78 -3.14 9.03 10.13
C LEU A 78 -4.25 9.86 10.77
N THR A 79 -4.44 11.10 10.32
CA THR A 79 -5.49 11.99 10.83
C THR A 79 -6.89 11.45 10.49
N LEU A 80 -7.09 10.96 9.26
CA LEU A 80 -8.35 10.33 8.85
C LEU A 80 -8.65 9.08 9.66
N ALA A 81 -7.66 8.20 9.85
CA ALA A 81 -7.78 6.98 10.63
C ALA A 81 -8.05 7.28 12.12
N ALA A 82 -7.27 8.16 12.74
CA ALA A 82 -7.42 8.52 14.15
C ALA A 82 -8.74 9.24 14.46
N SER A 83 -9.31 9.95 13.49
CA SER A 83 -10.61 10.61 13.62
C SER A 83 -11.81 9.71 13.29
N GLY A 84 -11.57 8.46 12.86
CA GLY A 84 -12.63 7.53 12.44
C GLY A 84 -13.35 7.96 11.16
N ARG A 85 -12.70 8.75 10.30
CA ARG A 85 -13.27 9.31 9.06
C ARG A 85 -12.76 8.63 7.79
N LEU A 86 -11.86 7.68 7.93
CA LEU A 86 -11.40 6.87 6.80
C LEU A 86 -12.50 5.86 6.44
N GLU A 87 -13.26 6.16 5.38
CA GLU A 87 -14.37 5.31 4.95
C GLU A 87 -13.99 4.41 3.77
N TRP A 88 -13.21 4.94 2.81
CA TRP A 88 -12.86 4.21 1.58
C TRP A 88 -11.39 4.40 1.20
N CYS A 89 -10.86 3.39 0.51
CA CYS A 89 -9.51 3.36 -0.04
C CYS A 89 -9.58 2.89 -1.49
N HIS A 90 -9.05 3.70 -2.40
CA HIS A 90 -8.92 3.38 -3.81
C HIS A 90 -7.49 2.97 -4.10
N VAL A 91 -7.30 1.77 -4.66
CA VAL A 91 -5.97 1.23 -4.98
C VAL A 91 -5.90 0.93 -6.46
N ALA A 92 -4.98 1.58 -7.18
CA ALA A 92 -4.67 1.24 -8.56
C ALA A 92 -3.41 0.38 -8.61
N PHE A 93 -3.46 -0.73 -9.34
CA PHE A 93 -2.35 -1.65 -9.45
C PHE A 93 -2.30 -2.33 -10.82
N THR A 94 -1.12 -2.77 -11.22
CA THR A 94 -0.91 -3.51 -12.47
C THR A 94 -1.60 -4.87 -12.42
N VAL A 95 -2.01 -5.40 -13.57
CA VAL A 95 -2.52 -6.77 -13.67
C VAL A 95 -1.57 -7.74 -12.94
N PRO A 96 -2.06 -8.51 -11.95
CA PRO A 96 -1.20 -9.40 -11.20
C PRO A 96 -0.48 -10.38 -12.13
N PHE A 97 0.84 -10.49 -11.99
CA PHE A 97 1.66 -11.46 -12.71
C PHE A 97 2.34 -12.38 -11.71
N ARG A 98 2.17 -13.69 -11.88
CA ARG A 98 2.55 -14.72 -10.88
C ARG A 98 1.92 -14.43 -9.51
N ARG A 99 2.70 -13.94 -8.55
CA ARG A 99 2.33 -13.74 -7.13
C ARG A 99 2.47 -12.29 -6.67
N SER A 100 2.64 -11.35 -7.59
CA SER A 100 2.81 -9.94 -7.26
C SER A 100 2.10 -9.02 -8.26
N ALA A 101 1.81 -7.80 -7.82
CA ALA A 101 1.31 -6.70 -8.62
C ALA A 101 1.93 -5.40 -8.10
N LEU A 102 2.25 -4.46 -8.98
CA LEU A 102 2.76 -3.14 -8.58
C LEU A 102 1.58 -2.22 -8.28
N ILE A 103 1.63 -1.52 -7.16
CA ILE A 103 0.64 -0.51 -6.76
C ILE A 103 1.13 0.84 -7.32
N THR A 104 0.36 1.41 -8.24
CA THR A 104 0.72 2.65 -8.94
C THR A 104 0.20 3.88 -8.21
N SER A 105 -0.95 3.77 -7.53
CA SER A 105 -1.51 4.83 -6.70
C SER A 105 -2.40 4.28 -5.61
N ILE A 106 -2.55 5.07 -4.53
CA ILE A 106 -3.49 4.83 -3.46
C ILE A 106 -4.10 6.17 -3.04
N ASP A 107 -5.41 6.21 -2.86
CA ASP A 107 -6.15 7.40 -2.44
C ASP A 107 -7.15 7.03 -1.35
N PHE A 108 -7.40 7.97 -0.44
CA PHE A 108 -8.25 7.77 0.73
C PHE A 108 -9.36 8.80 0.74
N THR A 109 -10.59 8.36 0.98
CA THR A 109 -11.76 9.25 0.98
C THR A 109 -12.60 9.05 2.23
N THR A 110 -13.35 10.10 2.57
CA THR A 110 -14.34 10.10 3.66
C THR A 110 -15.76 9.96 3.13
N ARG A 111 -15.90 9.50 1.88
CA ARG A 111 -17.17 9.34 1.17
C ARG A 111 -17.09 8.10 0.30
N PRO A 112 -18.20 7.34 0.16
CA PRO A 112 -18.27 6.27 -0.83
C PRO A 112 -18.05 6.80 -2.24
N PRO A 113 -17.52 5.97 -3.15
CA PRO A 113 -17.49 6.32 -4.56
C PRO A 113 -18.92 6.63 -5.04
N ASP A 114 -19.06 7.71 -5.82
CA ASP A 114 -20.33 8.02 -6.47
C ASP A 114 -20.68 6.84 -7.40
N GLU A 115 -21.86 6.23 -7.21
CA GLU A 115 -22.40 5.30 -8.19
C GLU A 115 -22.67 6.11 -9.46
N GLU A 116 -21.89 5.92 -10.52
CA GLU A 116 -22.23 6.43 -11.85
C GLU A 116 -23.56 5.78 -12.27
N THR A 117 -24.67 6.52 -12.12
CA THR A 117 -25.99 6.21 -12.68
C THR A 117 -26.01 6.25 -14.20
#